data_AF-Q9AE95-F1
#
_entry.id   AF-Q9AE95-F1
#
_cell.length_a   1.000
_cell.length_b   1.000
_cell.length_c   1.000
_cell.angle_alpha   90.00
_cell.angle_beta   90.00
_cell.angle_gamma   90.00
#
_symmetry.space_group_name_H-M   'P 1'
#
loop_
_entity.id
_entity.type
_entity.pdbx_description
1 polymer ?
#
loop_
_entity_poly.entity_id
_entity_poly.type
_entity_poly.pdbx_seq_one_letter_code
_entity_poly.pdbx_strand_id
1 'polypeptide(L)'
;HIQAGKDTSVYAINSVVNRSKLYEQLDPGWKSAILAHYGAIAVAEYTAGMGEARMGRFGRAAAWRNMAMYGTLDETRHGQIQTYFPYTLLAKEPKADWAHKAYHTNEWGVLAARSLFDDMFAGNDAVSTAIQLTFCFETGFHQPAVPRNGPPTQWESAISEFSSLISFIQTDQAPGCSLMAKPTNGRSLSRTGAKD
;
A
#
# COMPACT_ATOMS: atom_id res chain seq x y z
N HIS A 1 15.07 11.96 -8.01
CA HIS A 1 14.46 11.96 -9.36
C HIS A 1 13.50 10.80 -9.61
N ILE A 2 13.70 9.61 -9.02
CA ILE A 2 12.81 8.44 -9.27
C ILE A 2 11.37 8.69 -8.79
N GLN A 3 11.14 8.94 -7.48
CA GLN A 3 9.77 9.13 -6.95
C GLN A 3 9.04 10.31 -7.59
N ALA A 4 9.72 11.45 -7.78
CA ALA A 4 9.14 12.62 -8.47
C ALA A 4 8.72 12.32 -9.92
N GLY A 5 9.47 11.49 -10.65
CA GLY A 5 9.11 11.05 -12.00
C GLY A 5 7.87 10.15 -11.99
N LYS A 6 7.78 9.22 -11.03
CA LYS A 6 6.60 8.37 -10.83
C LYS A 6 5.34 9.20 -10.58
N ASP A 7 5.43 10.19 -9.69
CA ASP A 7 4.30 11.06 -9.39
C ASP A 7 3.88 11.89 -10.60
N THR A 8 4.85 12.50 -11.30
CA THR A 8 4.57 13.27 -12.51
C THR A 8 3.77 12.44 -13.53
N SER A 9 4.15 11.18 -13.75
CA SER A 9 3.45 10.29 -14.67
C SER A 9 2.06 9.92 -14.19
N VAL A 10 1.90 9.52 -12.93
CA VAL A 10 0.64 8.97 -12.46
C VAL A 10 -0.43 10.05 -12.28
N TYR A 11 -0.06 11.25 -11.83
CA TYR A 11 -0.98 12.40 -11.76
C TYR A 11 -1.39 12.88 -13.15
N ALA A 12 -0.49 12.83 -14.14
CA ALA A 12 -0.83 13.14 -15.52
C ALA A 12 -1.88 12.16 -16.07
N ILE A 13 -1.73 10.85 -15.81
CA ILE A 13 -2.70 9.83 -16.23
C ILE A 13 -4.07 10.07 -15.58
N ASN A 14 -4.12 10.30 -14.25
CA ASN A 14 -5.37 10.64 -13.54
C ASN A 14 -6.06 11.85 -14.18
N SER A 15 -5.33 12.91 -14.53
CA SER A 15 -5.91 14.11 -15.13
C SER A 15 -6.61 13.85 -16.48
N VAL A 16 -6.10 12.90 -17.26
CA VAL A 16 -6.68 12.49 -18.55
C VAL A 16 -7.89 11.59 -18.32
N VAL A 17 -7.76 10.58 -17.45
CA VAL A 17 -8.83 9.62 -17.18
C VAL A 17 -10.04 10.30 -16.51
N ASN A 18 -9.83 11.25 -15.61
CA ASN A 18 -10.94 11.93 -14.94
C ASN A 18 -11.82 12.74 -15.92
N ARG A 19 -11.22 13.31 -16.98
CA ARG A 19 -11.94 14.04 -18.04
C ARG A 19 -12.62 13.11 -19.05
N SER A 20 -12.28 11.83 -19.05
CA SER A 20 -12.84 10.83 -19.95
C SER A 20 -14.15 10.24 -19.42
N LYS A 21 -14.80 9.40 -20.23
CA LYS A 21 -15.96 8.57 -19.83
C LYS A 21 -15.56 7.15 -19.38
N LEU A 22 -14.26 6.91 -19.18
CA LEU A 22 -13.74 5.56 -18.91
C LEU A 22 -14.39 4.96 -17.65
N TYR A 23 -14.44 5.72 -16.55
CA TYR A 23 -15.05 5.24 -15.31
C TYR A 23 -16.52 4.86 -15.50
N GLU A 24 -17.30 5.69 -16.19
CA GLU A 24 -18.72 5.47 -16.44
C GLU A 24 -18.98 4.23 -17.30
N GLN A 25 -18.06 3.90 -18.21
CA GLN A 25 -18.12 2.75 -19.09
C GLN A 25 -17.61 1.45 -18.45
N LEU A 26 -17.04 1.51 -17.24
CA LEU A 26 -16.61 0.30 -16.54
C LEU A 26 -17.80 -0.59 -16.17
N ASP A 27 -17.55 -1.89 -16.24
CA ASP A 27 -18.42 -2.90 -15.67
C ASP A 27 -18.73 -2.58 -14.19
N PRO A 28 -19.98 -2.74 -13.73
CA PRO A 28 -20.36 -2.46 -12.36
C PRO A 28 -19.54 -3.24 -11.31
N GLY A 29 -19.08 -4.44 -11.62
CA GLY A 29 -18.19 -5.22 -10.78
C GLY A 29 -16.85 -4.51 -10.58
N TRP A 30 -16.27 -3.96 -11.64
CA TRP A 30 -15.02 -3.19 -11.56
C TRP A 30 -15.17 -1.88 -10.79
N LYS A 31 -16.27 -1.15 -10.98
CA LYS A 31 -16.57 0.03 -10.17
C LYS A 31 -16.61 -0.33 -8.68
N SER A 32 -17.28 -1.42 -8.35
CA SER A 32 -17.39 -1.91 -6.98
C SER A 32 -16.03 -2.33 -6.41
N ALA A 33 -15.20 -3.01 -7.19
CA ALA A 33 -13.86 -3.43 -6.77
C ALA A 33 -12.94 -2.23 -6.50
N ILE A 34 -12.95 -1.20 -7.36
CA ILE A 34 -12.15 0.03 -7.16
C ILE A 34 -12.58 0.74 -5.87
N LEU A 35 -13.89 0.87 -5.65
CA LEU A 35 -14.41 1.52 -4.44
C LEU A 35 -14.08 0.72 -3.17
N ALA A 36 -14.21 -0.61 -3.24
CA ALA A 36 -13.85 -1.50 -2.13
C ALA A 36 -12.35 -1.42 -1.82
N HIS A 37 -11.48 -1.40 -2.85
CA HIS A 37 -10.04 -1.21 -2.70
C HIS A 37 -9.73 0.09 -1.96
N TYR A 38 -10.19 1.23 -2.48
CA TYR A 38 -9.87 2.52 -1.85
C TYR A 38 -10.44 2.63 -0.44
N GLY A 39 -11.65 2.11 -0.19
CA GLY A 39 -12.24 2.09 1.15
C GLY A 39 -11.47 1.23 2.15
N ALA A 40 -10.91 0.10 1.71
CA ALA A 40 -10.16 -0.80 2.59
C ALA A 40 -8.68 -0.40 2.77
N ILE A 41 -8.07 0.30 1.79
CA ILE A 41 -6.61 0.42 1.70
C ILE A 41 -6.10 1.85 1.92
N ALA A 42 -6.79 2.91 1.45
CA ALA A 42 -6.19 4.25 1.41
C ALA A 42 -5.72 4.78 2.78
N VAL A 43 -6.53 4.64 3.83
CA VAL A 43 -6.15 5.04 5.20
C VAL A 43 -5.22 4.00 5.85
N ALA A 44 -5.33 2.73 5.46
CA ALA A 44 -4.48 1.66 5.96
C ALA A 44 -3.01 1.91 5.61
N GLU A 45 -2.74 2.33 4.37
CA GLU A 45 -1.39 2.62 3.87
C GLU A 45 -0.77 3.81 4.60
N TYR A 46 -1.56 4.87 4.82
CA TYR A 46 -1.09 5.98 5.66
C TYR A 46 -0.74 5.51 7.09
N THR A 47 -1.53 4.58 7.64
CA THR A 47 -1.27 3.97 8.95
C THR A 47 -0.05 3.05 8.92
N ALA A 48 0.21 2.34 7.81
CA ALA A 48 1.42 1.54 7.61
C ALA A 48 2.68 2.42 7.68
N GLY A 49 2.60 3.67 7.22
CA GLY A 49 3.67 4.66 7.43
C GLY A 49 4.04 4.88 8.90
N MET A 50 3.10 4.74 9.84
CA MET A 50 3.41 4.77 11.27
C MET A 50 4.12 3.50 11.75
N GLY A 51 3.80 2.34 11.17
CA GLY A 51 4.49 1.08 11.41
C GLY A 51 5.94 1.12 10.90
N GLU A 52 6.14 1.65 9.69
CA GLU A 52 7.46 1.91 9.12
C GLU A 52 8.25 2.91 9.96
N ALA A 53 7.63 4.02 10.40
CA ALA A 53 8.29 4.99 11.28
C ALA A 53 8.72 4.36 12.62
N ARG A 54 7.92 3.41 13.15
CA ARG A 54 8.27 2.62 14.35
C ARG A 54 9.52 1.79 14.10
N MET A 55 9.62 1.12 12.96
CA MET A 55 10.83 0.40 12.57
C MET A 55 12.01 1.35 12.33
N GLY A 56 11.78 2.53 11.76
CA GLY A 56 12.75 3.61 11.61
C GLY A 56 13.33 4.09 12.94
N ARG A 57 12.51 4.10 14.00
CA ARG A 57 12.92 4.55 15.34
C ARG A 57 13.55 3.44 16.18
N PHE A 58 12.97 2.22 16.17
CA PHE A 58 13.28 1.15 17.12
C PHE A 58 13.97 -0.06 16.48
N GLY A 59 14.21 -0.04 15.16
CA GLY A 59 14.94 -1.09 14.46
C GLY A 59 16.33 -1.33 15.05
N ARG A 60 16.69 -2.60 15.24
CA ARG A 60 17.93 -3.00 15.93
C ARG A 60 19.19 -2.75 15.09
N ALA A 61 19.07 -2.56 13.78
CA ALA A 61 20.18 -2.31 12.88
C ALA A 61 20.06 -0.92 12.21
N ALA A 62 21.16 -0.20 12.07
CA ALA A 62 21.16 1.13 11.44
C ALA A 62 20.67 1.11 9.99
N ALA A 63 21.11 0.11 9.20
CA ALA A 63 20.64 -0.07 7.83
C ALA A 63 19.12 -0.32 7.75
N TRP A 64 18.56 -1.10 8.68
CA TRP A 64 17.12 -1.32 8.77
C TRP A 64 16.39 -0.02 9.07
N ARG A 65 16.84 0.74 10.08
CA ARG A 65 16.22 2.04 10.40
C ARG A 65 16.21 2.99 9.20
N ASN A 66 17.30 3.06 8.44
CA ASN A 66 17.35 3.90 7.24
C ASN A 66 16.37 3.43 6.16
N MET A 67 16.24 2.12 5.93
CA MET A 67 15.27 1.58 4.97
C MET A 67 13.83 1.81 5.41
N ALA A 68 13.53 1.65 6.69
CA ALA A 68 12.20 1.90 7.22
C ALA A 68 11.80 3.38 7.14
N MET A 69 12.77 4.31 7.17
CA MET A 69 12.48 5.72 6.89
C MET A 69 12.12 5.96 5.41
N TYR A 70 12.69 5.21 4.47
CA TYR A 70 12.22 5.25 3.08
C TYR A 70 10.82 4.61 2.96
N GLY A 71 10.57 3.48 3.62
CA GLY A 71 9.24 2.87 3.73
C GLY A 71 8.21 3.87 4.26
N THR A 72 8.53 4.63 5.30
CA THR A 72 7.65 5.69 5.83
C THR A 72 7.26 6.72 4.76
N LEU A 73 8.20 7.11 3.88
CA LEU A 73 7.94 8.05 2.79
C LEU A 73 7.09 7.39 1.69
N ASP A 74 7.34 6.12 1.38
CA ASP A 74 6.58 5.36 0.40
C ASP A 74 5.12 5.18 0.86
N GLU A 75 4.91 4.81 2.12
CA GLU A 75 3.56 4.65 2.68
C GLU A 75 2.80 5.98 2.83
N THR A 76 3.53 7.07 3.13
CA THR A 76 2.95 8.42 3.07
C THR A 76 2.45 8.74 1.67
N ARG A 77 3.27 8.43 0.65
CA ARG A 77 2.90 8.59 -0.76
C ARG A 77 1.69 7.72 -1.10
N HIS A 78 1.69 6.44 -0.72
CA HIS A 78 0.63 5.48 -1.02
C HIS A 78 -0.71 5.92 -0.42
N GLY A 79 -0.74 6.32 0.86
CA GLY A 79 -1.94 6.82 1.50
C GLY A 79 -2.47 8.12 0.87
N GLN A 80 -1.58 9.07 0.58
CA GLN A 80 -1.97 10.35 -0.04
C GLN A 80 -2.54 10.15 -1.44
N ILE A 81 -1.87 9.36 -2.28
CA ILE A 81 -2.29 9.18 -3.67
C ILE A 81 -3.57 8.34 -3.79
N GLN A 82 -3.71 7.31 -2.93
CA GLN A 82 -4.93 6.51 -2.84
C GLN A 82 -6.10 7.25 -2.20
N THR A 83 -5.86 8.42 -1.59
CA THR A 83 -6.91 9.36 -1.19
C THR A 83 -7.24 10.35 -2.32
N TYR A 84 -6.23 10.86 -3.04
CA TYR A 84 -6.42 11.83 -4.11
C TYR A 84 -7.21 11.28 -5.30
N PHE A 85 -6.89 10.07 -5.76
CA PHE A 85 -7.54 9.47 -6.93
C PHE A 85 -9.06 9.33 -6.75
N PRO A 86 -9.57 8.70 -5.67
CA PRO A 86 -11.01 8.63 -5.42
C PRO A 86 -11.64 10.00 -5.12
N TYR A 87 -10.90 10.96 -4.54
CA TYR A 87 -11.39 12.34 -4.41
C TYR A 87 -11.76 12.93 -5.79
N THR A 88 -10.95 12.68 -6.82
CA THR A 88 -11.27 13.16 -8.17
C THR A 88 -12.50 12.52 -8.80
N LEU A 89 -12.95 11.35 -8.29
CA LEU A 89 -14.13 10.62 -8.76
C LEU A 89 -15.44 11.04 -8.08
N LEU A 90 -15.41 11.84 -7.01
CA LEU A 90 -16.59 12.18 -6.20
C LEU A 90 -17.75 12.79 -6.99
N ALA A 91 -17.45 13.57 -8.04
CA ALA A 91 -18.48 14.17 -8.89
C ALA A 91 -19.28 13.11 -9.70
N LYS A 92 -18.70 11.92 -9.90
CA LYS A 92 -19.26 10.82 -10.70
C LYS A 92 -19.82 9.71 -9.82
N GLU A 93 -19.16 9.43 -8.70
CA GLU A 93 -19.52 8.36 -7.77
C GLU A 93 -19.35 8.84 -6.32
N PRO A 94 -20.45 9.22 -5.64
CA PRO A 94 -20.42 9.66 -4.24
C PRO A 94 -19.86 8.61 -3.27
N LYS A 95 -19.96 7.30 -3.60
CA LYS A 95 -19.37 6.24 -2.76
C LYS A 95 -17.85 6.33 -2.68
N ALA A 96 -17.17 7.05 -3.58
CA ALA A 96 -15.73 7.28 -3.50
C ALA A 96 -15.32 8.02 -2.20
N ASP A 97 -16.26 8.71 -1.52
CA ASP A 97 -16.06 9.30 -0.18
C ASP A 97 -15.60 8.25 0.86
N TRP A 98 -15.99 6.98 0.67
CA TRP A 98 -15.58 5.89 1.55
C TRP A 98 -14.07 5.63 1.54
N ALA A 99 -13.33 6.09 0.54
CA ALA A 99 -11.87 6.02 0.54
C ALA A 99 -11.24 6.66 1.78
N HIS A 100 -11.81 7.78 2.25
CA HIS A 100 -11.37 8.44 3.47
C HIS A 100 -12.27 8.08 4.66
N LYS A 101 -13.59 8.02 4.44
CA LYS A 101 -14.57 7.83 5.52
C LYS A 101 -14.54 6.44 6.14
N ALA A 102 -14.22 5.38 5.39
CA ALA A 102 -14.38 3.99 5.81
C ALA A 102 -13.77 3.73 7.20
N TYR A 103 -12.50 4.07 7.40
CA TYR A 103 -11.76 3.86 8.64
C TYR A 103 -12.29 4.67 9.85
N HIS A 104 -13.22 5.59 9.62
CA HIS A 104 -13.93 6.36 10.64
C HIS A 104 -15.36 5.87 10.89
N THR A 105 -15.69 4.66 10.44
CA THR A 105 -16.99 4.00 10.68
C THR A 105 -16.82 2.67 11.41
N ASN A 106 -17.93 2.12 11.91
CA ASN A 106 -18.02 0.75 12.43
C ASN A 106 -18.66 -0.21 11.42
N GLU A 107 -18.47 0.04 10.12
CA GLU A 107 -18.83 -0.92 9.07
C GLU A 107 -17.99 -2.21 9.26
N TRP A 108 -18.61 -3.37 9.07
CA TRP A 108 -18.03 -4.65 9.49
C TRP A 108 -16.78 -5.03 8.68
N GLY A 109 -16.76 -4.74 7.38
CA GLY A 109 -15.61 -4.97 6.51
C GLY A 109 -14.42 -4.11 6.92
N VAL A 110 -14.68 -2.86 7.30
CA VAL A 110 -13.64 -1.98 7.84
C VAL A 110 -13.18 -2.42 9.24
N LEU A 111 -14.07 -2.89 10.10
CA LEU A 111 -13.68 -3.45 11.40
C LEU A 111 -12.76 -4.65 11.24
N ALA A 112 -13.03 -5.53 10.27
CA ALA A 112 -12.14 -6.63 9.93
C ALA A 112 -10.78 -6.13 9.42
N ALA A 113 -10.77 -5.13 8.54
CA ALA A 113 -9.54 -4.53 8.03
C ALA A 113 -8.70 -3.88 9.14
N ARG A 114 -9.31 -3.06 10.01
CA ARG A 114 -8.62 -2.48 11.18
C ARG A 114 -8.12 -3.56 12.13
N SER A 115 -8.94 -4.58 12.43
CA SER A 115 -8.50 -5.68 13.30
C SER A 115 -7.26 -6.38 12.76
N LEU A 116 -7.15 -6.55 11.44
CA LEU A 116 -5.96 -7.12 10.81
C LEU A 116 -4.77 -6.16 10.89
N PHE A 117 -4.92 -4.93 10.39
CA PHE A 117 -3.83 -3.97 10.24
C PHE A 117 -3.32 -3.42 11.59
N ASP A 118 -4.22 -3.23 12.55
CA ASP A 118 -3.85 -2.78 13.89
C ASP A 118 -2.97 -3.83 14.59
N ASP A 119 -3.26 -5.12 14.42
CA ASP A 119 -2.45 -6.20 14.99
C ASP A 119 -1.10 -6.33 14.27
N MET A 120 -1.09 -6.18 12.94
CA MET A 120 0.10 -6.37 12.14
C MET A 120 1.14 -5.25 12.28
N PHE A 121 0.72 -3.98 12.31
CA PHE A 121 1.67 -2.85 12.28
C PHE A 121 1.34 -1.64 13.14
N ALA A 122 0.08 -1.37 13.49
CA ALA A 122 -0.22 -0.20 14.33
C ALA A 122 0.06 -0.45 15.82
N GLY A 123 -0.22 -1.65 16.31
CA GLY A 123 -0.12 -2.06 17.71
C GLY A 123 1.17 -2.81 18.07
N ASN A 124 1.97 -3.22 17.08
CA ASN A 124 3.04 -4.19 17.30
C ASN A 124 4.43 -3.56 17.57
N ASP A 125 5.38 -4.36 18.09
CA ASP A 125 6.78 -3.92 18.22
C ASP A 125 7.52 -3.97 16.88
N ALA A 126 8.64 -3.26 16.76
CA ALA A 126 9.36 -3.12 15.49
C ALA A 126 9.79 -4.45 14.85
N VAL A 127 10.16 -5.47 15.64
CA VAL A 127 10.55 -6.78 15.10
C VAL A 127 9.33 -7.53 14.58
N SER A 128 8.26 -7.56 15.36
CA SER A 128 7.00 -8.19 14.97
C SER A 128 6.39 -7.51 13.74
N THR A 129 6.40 -6.18 13.66
CA THR A 129 5.96 -5.43 12.46
C THR A 129 6.77 -5.81 11.23
N ALA A 130 8.10 -5.91 11.31
CA ALA A 130 8.90 -6.34 10.15
C ALA A 130 8.51 -7.73 9.65
N ILE A 131 8.18 -8.65 10.55
CA ILE A 131 7.78 -10.02 10.18
C ILE A 131 6.36 -10.02 9.61
N GLN A 132 5.41 -9.37 10.28
CA GLN A 132 4.00 -9.46 9.91
C GLN A 132 3.66 -8.61 8.69
N LEU A 133 4.08 -7.34 8.67
CA LEU A 133 3.82 -6.43 7.56
C LEU A 133 4.72 -6.77 6.36
N THR A 134 6.03 -6.60 6.50
CA THR A 134 6.90 -6.67 5.33
C THR A 134 7.08 -8.10 4.81
N PHE A 135 7.37 -9.07 5.70
CA PHE A 135 7.58 -10.45 5.24
C PHE A 135 6.28 -11.17 4.91
N CYS A 136 5.28 -11.17 5.80
CA CYS A 136 4.07 -11.95 5.58
C CYS A 136 3.06 -11.26 4.65
N PHE A 137 2.74 -9.98 4.86
CA PHE A 137 1.69 -9.31 4.09
C PHE A 137 2.18 -8.80 2.73
N GLU A 138 3.22 -7.97 2.73
CA GLU A 138 3.73 -7.33 1.52
C GLU A 138 4.42 -8.35 0.62
N THR A 139 5.43 -9.09 1.11
CA THR A 139 6.11 -10.12 0.29
C THR A 139 5.19 -11.30 -0.03
N GLY A 140 4.37 -11.73 0.93
CA GLY A 140 3.62 -12.99 0.85
C GLY A 140 2.27 -12.90 0.14
N PHE A 141 1.58 -11.75 0.22
CA PHE A 141 0.23 -11.59 -0.35
C PHE A 141 0.11 -10.44 -1.33
N HIS A 142 0.61 -9.24 -0.98
CA HIS A 142 0.35 -8.07 -1.81
C HIS A 142 1.25 -8.02 -3.06
N GLN A 143 2.53 -8.36 -2.91
CA GLN A 143 3.50 -8.33 -4.00
C GLN A 143 3.22 -9.39 -5.10
N PRO A 144 2.76 -10.62 -4.81
CA PRO A 144 2.32 -11.55 -5.85
C PRO A 144 0.96 -11.21 -6.47
N ALA A 145 0.07 -10.53 -5.73
CA ALA A 145 -1.26 -10.14 -6.22
C ALA A 145 -1.22 -9.02 -7.29
N VAL A 146 -0.07 -8.34 -7.45
CA VAL A 146 0.15 -7.28 -8.43
C VAL A 146 1.40 -7.58 -9.28
N PRO A 147 1.28 -8.01 -10.54
CA PRO A 147 2.44 -8.40 -11.34
C PRO A 147 3.44 -7.25 -11.55
N ARG A 148 4.72 -7.48 -11.27
CA ARG A 148 5.81 -6.48 -11.40
C ARG A 148 6.10 -6.06 -12.85
N ASN A 149 5.69 -6.84 -13.86
CA ASN A 149 5.91 -6.63 -15.31
C ASN A 149 5.09 -7.64 -16.17
N GLY A 150 3.78 -7.76 -15.95
CA GLY A 150 2.92 -8.57 -16.83
C GLY A 150 2.52 -7.79 -18.10
N PRO A 151 2.21 -8.44 -19.24
CA PRO A 151 1.50 -7.75 -20.32
C PRO A 151 0.18 -7.23 -19.74
N PRO A 152 -0.24 -5.98 -20.07
CA PRO A 152 -1.53 -5.50 -19.64
C PRO A 152 -2.57 -6.46 -20.16
N THR A 153 -3.19 -7.15 -19.23
CA THR A 153 -4.46 -7.82 -19.43
C THR A 153 -5.45 -6.78 -20.02
N GLN A 154 -6.48 -7.24 -20.74
CA GLN A 154 -7.44 -6.34 -21.39
C GLN A 154 -8.10 -5.31 -20.42
N TRP A 155 -8.01 -5.52 -19.10
CA TRP A 155 -8.48 -4.61 -18.05
C TRP A 155 -7.49 -3.50 -17.67
N GLU A 156 -6.17 -3.72 -17.72
CA GLU A 156 -5.15 -2.68 -17.48
C GLU A 156 -5.19 -1.58 -18.56
N SER A 157 -5.61 -1.94 -19.78
CA SER A 157 -5.88 -0.98 -20.85
C SER A 157 -7.16 -0.17 -20.64
N ALA A 158 -8.15 -0.69 -19.91
CA ALA A 158 -9.43 0.00 -19.65
C ALA A 158 -9.37 0.90 -18.40
N ILE A 159 -8.51 0.55 -17.43
CA ILE A 159 -8.32 1.30 -16.17
C ILE A 159 -6.84 1.68 -16.02
N SER A 160 -6.29 2.32 -17.06
CA SER A 160 -4.88 2.74 -17.12
C SER A 160 -4.42 3.50 -15.88
N GLU A 161 -5.30 4.29 -15.26
CA GLU A 161 -5.04 5.03 -14.03
C GLU A 161 -4.85 4.13 -12.80
N PHE A 162 -5.80 3.23 -12.52
CA PHE A 162 -5.72 2.30 -11.38
C PHE A 162 -4.56 1.31 -11.56
N SER A 163 -4.41 0.77 -12.78
CA SER A 163 -3.29 -0.13 -13.10
C SER A 163 -1.93 0.54 -12.94
N SER A 164 -1.80 1.77 -13.43
CA SER A 164 -0.55 2.53 -13.27
C SER A 164 -0.28 2.85 -11.80
N LEU A 165 -1.31 3.29 -11.06
CA LEU A 165 -1.21 3.55 -9.62
C LEU A 165 -0.70 2.34 -8.86
N ILE A 166 -1.36 1.20 -9.02
CA ILE A 166 -1.02 -0.05 -8.33
C ILE A 166 0.36 -0.56 -8.76
N SER A 167 0.72 -0.43 -10.04
CA SER A 167 2.07 -0.76 -10.53
C SER A 167 3.15 0.15 -9.93
N PHE A 168 2.89 1.44 -9.75
CA PHE A 168 3.86 2.36 -9.15
C PHE A 168 4.05 2.10 -7.65
N ILE A 169 2.97 1.84 -6.92
CA ILE A 169 3.00 1.39 -5.51
C ILE A 169 3.88 0.15 -5.39
N GLN A 170 3.67 -0.82 -6.27
CA GLN A 170 4.42 -2.07 -6.28
C GLN A 170 5.94 -1.88 -6.50
N THR A 171 6.35 -0.92 -7.32
CA THR A 171 7.78 -0.62 -7.50
C THR A 171 8.44 -0.01 -6.27
N ASP A 172 7.65 0.54 -5.34
CA ASP A 172 8.13 1.06 -4.04
C ASP A 172 8.24 -0.04 -2.98
N GLN A 173 7.37 -1.06 -3.03
CA GLN A 173 7.40 -2.17 -2.06
C GLN A 173 8.64 -3.06 -2.19
N ALA A 174 9.14 -3.31 -3.41
CA ALA A 174 10.21 -4.29 -3.64
C ALA A 174 11.56 -4.02 -2.89
N PRO A 175 12.07 -2.77 -2.80
CA PRO A 175 13.30 -2.47 -2.05
C PRO A 175 13.15 -2.51 -0.52
N GLY A 176 12.03 -2.02 0.04
CA GLY A 176 11.79 -1.98 1.48
C GLY A 176 11.63 -3.39 2.08
N CYS A 177 10.82 -4.20 1.42
CA CYS A 177 10.43 -5.54 1.86
C CYS A 177 11.61 -6.52 2.02
N SER A 178 12.58 -6.48 1.09
CA SER A 178 13.69 -7.42 1.04
C SER A 178 14.86 -7.09 1.98
N LEU A 179 15.02 -5.82 2.34
CA LEU A 179 16.12 -5.34 3.20
C LEU A 179 15.74 -5.32 4.69
N MET A 180 14.45 -5.25 5.01
CA MET A 180 13.96 -5.19 6.38
C MET A 180 13.71 -6.58 7.01
N ALA A 181 13.23 -7.56 6.22
CA ALA A 181 12.89 -8.91 6.72
C ALA A 181 14.04 -9.94 6.70
N LYS A 182 14.97 -9.86 5.73
CA LYS A 182 16.06 -10.85 5.59
C LYS A 182 17.06 -10.87 6.76
N PRO A 183 17.48 -9.72 7.34
CA PRO A 183 18.38 -9.72 8.49
C PRO A 183 17.72 -10.24 9.78
N THR A 184 16.41 -10.04 9.93
CA THR A 184 15.60 -10.45 11.09
C THR A 184 15.38 -11.96 11.13
N ASN A 185 14.96 -12.58 10.01
CA ASN A 185 14.64 -14.02 9.97
C ASN A 185 15.87 -14.95 9.87
N GLY A 186 16.97 -14.54 9.25
CA GLY A 186 18.05 -15.47 8.89
C GLY A 186 19.32 -15.48 9.74
N ARG A 187 19.67 -14.35 10.41
CA ARG A 187 20.99 -14.21 11.06
C ARG A 187 21.00 -13.79 12.53
N SER A 188 19.94 -13.14 13.04
CA SER A 188 19.94 -12.67 14.44
C SER A 188 19.13 -13.56 15.38
N LEU A 189 17.89 -13.92 15.03
CA LEU A 189 17.01 -14.73 15.88
C LEU A 189 17.49 -16.19 16.03
N SER A 190 18.04 -16.78 14.96
CA SER A 190 18.59 -18.15 14.97
C SER A 190 19.94 -18.27 15.70
N ARG A 191 20.71 -17.18 15.80
CA ARG A 191 22.00 -17.18 16.49
C ARG A 191 21.88 -17.02 18.00
N THR A 192 20.80 -16.41 18.49
CA THR A 192 20.54 -16.27 19.93
C THR A 192 19.98 -17.54 20.57
N GLY A 193 19.48 -18.49 19.77
CA GLY A 193 19.00 -19.79 20.26
C GLY A 193 20.03 -20.94 20.19
N ALA A 194 21.27 -20.67 19.76
CA ALA A 194 22.33 -21.68 19.61
C ALA A 194 23.40 -21.59 20.71
N LYS A 195 23.04 -21.05 21.88
CA LYS A 195 23.84 -21.09 23.10
C LYS A 195 22.99 -21.65 24.23
N ASP A 196 22.80 -22.97 24.18
CA ASP A 196 22.67 -23.87 25.32
C ASP A 196 23.19 -25.24 24.86
#